data_AF-A0AAP5DVD7-F1
#
_entry.id   AF-A0AAP5DVD7-F1
#
_cell.length_a   1.000
_cell.length_b   1.000
_cell.length_c   1.000
_cell.angle_alpha   90.00
_cell.angle_beta   90.00
_cell.angle_gamma   90.00
#
_symmetry.space_group_name_H-M   'P 1'
#
loop_
_entity.id
_entity.type
_entity.pdbx_description
1 polymer ?
#
loop_
_entity_poly.entity_id
_entity_poly.type
_entity_poly.pdbx_seq_one_letter_code
_entity_poly.pdbx_strand_id
1 'polypeptide(L)'
;MSVSLVARQEGVAASLLFQWRKLERQGALTAVSAGEAVVPASELAAARAEIAKLQRVLGKKTLENEILKEAVEYAAEKKWIARSPLLDGDGQ
;
A
#
# COMPACT_ATOMS: atom_id res chain seq x y z
N MET A 1 3.14 -28.95 17.76
CA MET A 1 3.45 -28.85 19.20
C MET A 1 2.49 -27.84 19.83
N SER A 2 1.76 -28.19 20.91
CA SER A 2 0.74 -27.32 21.51
C SER A 2 1.35 -26.35 22.54
N VAL A 3 0.75 -25.16 22.69
CA VAL A 3 1.22 -24.12 23.65
C VAL A 3 1.22 -24.66 25.08
N SER A 4 0.22 -25.47 25.43
CA SER A 4 0.10 -26.09 26.75
C SER A 4 1.21 -27.11 27.06
N LEU A 5 1.71 -27.80 26.04
CA LEU A 5 2.81 -28.76 26.19
C LEU A 5 4.13 -28.03 26.42
N VAL A 6 4.40 -26.97 25.65
CA VAL A 6 5.59 -26.12 25.81
C VAL A 6 5.59 -25.42 27.18
N ALA A 7 4.44 -24.88 27.62
CA ALA A 7 4.28 -24.26 28.94
C ALA A 7 4.69 -25.19 30.09
N ARG A 8 4.31 -26.48 30.02
CA ARG A 8 4.63 -27.47 31.04
C ARG A 8 6.10 -27.90 31.01
N GLN A 9 6.70 -28.03 29.82
CA GLN A 9 8.11 -28.39 29.68
C GLN A 9 9.02 -27.28 30.24
N GLU A 10 8.69 -26.03 29.99
CA GLU A 10 9.50 -24.88 30.39
C GLU A 10 9.10 -24.31 31.78
N GLY A 11 8.08 -24.88 32.43
CA GLY A 11 7.63 -24.40 33.74
C GLY A 11 7.01 -22.99 33.74
N VAL A 12 6.52 -22.52 32.58
CA VAL A 12 5.96 -21.18 32.40
C VAL A 12 4.43 -21.25 32.27
N ALA A 13 3.72 -20.27 32.83
CA ALA A 13 2.26 -20.19 32.67
C ALA A 13 1.87 -20.10 31.18
N ALA A 14 0.93 -20.95 30.74
CA ALA A 14 0.48 -20.97 29.35
C ALA A 14 -0.09 -19.62 28.89
N SER A 15 -0.72 -18.86 29.79
CA SER A 15 -1.21 -17.50 29.52
C SER A 15 -0.10 -16.54 29.05
N LEU A 16 1.11 -16.69 29.59
CA LEU A 16 2.28 -15.91 29.21
C LEU A 16 2.73 -16.22 27.78
N LEU A 17 2.75 -17.51 27.40
CA LEU A 17 3.05 -17.94 26.03
C LEU A 17 1.99 -17.47 25.03
N PHE A 18 0.70 -17.47 25.40
CA PHE A 18 -0.35 -16.89 24.56
C PHE A 18 -0.18 -15.39 24.37
N GLN A 19 0.19 -14.67 25.44
CA GLN A 19 0.46 -13.24 25.39
C GLN A 19 1.69 -12.93 24.53
N TRP A 20 2.80 -13.66 24.70
CA TRP A 20 4.00 -13.50 23.88
C TRP A 20 3.74 -13.84 22.42
N ARG A 21 2.99 -14.90 22.12
CA ARG A 21 2.60 -15.22 20.74
C ARG A 21 1.70 -14.15 20.11
N LYS A 22 0.83 -13.53 20.91
CA LYS A 22 0.02 -12.39 20.46
C LYS A 22 0.92 -11.19 20.16
N LEU A 23 1.86 -10.87 21.05
CA LEU A 23 2.81 -9.77 20.86
C LEU A 23 3.77 -10.02 19.70
N GLU A 24 4.25 -11.24 19.51
CA GLU A 24 5.05 -11.69 18.37
C GLU A 24 4.32 -11.44 17.04
N ARG A 25 3.08 -11.92 16.94
CA ARG A 25 2.22 -11.70 15.76
C ARG A 25 1.93 -10.23 15.50
N GLN A 26 1.86 -9.43 16.56
CA GLN A 26 1.68 -7.98 16.49
C GLN A 26 3.00 -7.22 16.23
N GLY A 27 4.14 -7.91 16.14
CA GLY A 27 5.45 -7.29 15.97
C GLY A 27 5.97 -6.56 17.22
N ALA A 28 5.32 -6.73 18.36
CA ALA A 28 5.55 -5.97 19.59
C ALA A 28 6.68 -6.52 20.48
N LEU A 29 7.24 -7.71 20.19
CA LEU A 29 8.33 -8.29 20.99
C LEU A 29 9.66 -7.53 20.87
N THR A 30 9.85 -6.71 19.82
CA THR A 30 11.11 -5.95 19.60
C THR A 30 10.93 -4.44 19.81
N ALA A 31 9.71 -3.97 20.04
CA ALA A 31 9.38 -2.53 20.05
C ALA A 31 9.35 -1.90 21.45
N VAL A 32 9.07 -2.69 22.48
CA VAL A 32 8.95 -2.19 23.86
C VAL A 32 10.29 -1.67 24.41
N SER A 33 11.43 -2.07 23.84
CA SER A 33 12.76 -1.60 24.25
C SER A 33 13.18 -0.23 23.67
N ALA A 34 12.54 0.24 22.59
CA ALA A 34 12.97 1.46 21.87
C ALA A 34 12.02 2.66 22.04
N GLY A 35 10.79 2.48 22.55
CA GLY A 35 9.84 3.58 22.77
C GLY A 35 9.29 4.21 21.49
N GLU A 36 9.47 3.59 20.33
CA GLU A 36 9.01 4.08 19.03
C GLU A 36 7.63 3.54 18.65
N ALA A 37 6.86 4.34 17.91
CA ALA A 37 5.59 3.91 17.33
C ALA A 37 5.85 2.86 16.23
N VAL A 38 5.54 1.59 16.51
CA VAL A 38 5.77 0.51 15.55
C VAL A 38 4.52 0.20 14.73
N VAL A 39 4.71 0.15 13.41
CA VAL A 39 3.73 -0.38 12.47
C VAL A 39 3.98 -1.89 12.33
N PRO A 40 2.97 -2.75 12.51
CA PRO A 40 3.13 -4.18 12.31
C PRO A 40 3.68 -4.50 10.91
N ALA A 41 4.62 -5.45 10.82
CA ALA A 41 5.23 -5.83 9.54
C ALA A 41 4.20 -6.27 8.49
N SER A 42 3.08 -6.87 8.93
CA SER A 42 1.96 -7.24 8.08
C SER A 42 1.24 -6.03 7.47
N GLU A 43 1.04 -4.97 8.24
CA GLU A 43 0.41 -3.73 7.77
C GLU A 43 1.34 -2.98 6.81
N LEU A 44 2.64 -2.94 7.11
CA LEU A 44 3.64 -2.38 6.21
C LEU A 44 3.70 -3.15 4.87
N ALA A 45 3.65 -4.49 4.92
CA ALA A 45 3.62 -5.32 3.72
C ALA A 45 2.34 -5.10 2.89
N ALA A 46 1.18 -5.01 3.54
CA ALA A 46 -0.10 -4.72 2.89
C ALA A 46 -0.10 -3.34 2.23
N ALA A 47 0.38 -2.31 2.93
CA ALA A 47 0.50 -0.95 2.40
C ALA A 47 1.43 -0.90 1.17
N ARG A 48 2.59 -1.58 1.23
CA ARG A 48 3.52 -1.68 0.10
C ARG A 48 2.88 -2.36 -1.12
N ALA A 49 2.10 -3.42 -0.90
CA ALA A 49 1.38 -4.10 -1.98
C ALA A 49 0.34 -3.19 -2.65
N GLU A 50 -0.43 -2.42 -1.86
CA GLU A 50 -1.41 -1.48 -2.40
C GLU A 50 -0.74 -0.32 -3.16
N ILE A 51 0.38 0.20 -2.64
CA ILE A 51 1.19 1.23 -3.33
C ILE A 51 1.63 0.72 -4.72
N ALA A 52 2.19 -0.49 -4.80
CA ALA A 52 2.65 -1.05 -6.07
C ALA A 52 1.51 -1.24 -7.08
N LYS A 53 0.33 -1.68 -6.60
CA LYS A 53 -0.88 -1.81 -7.41
C LYS A 53 -1.36 -0.47 -7.92
N LEU A 54 -1.44 0.55 -7.05
CA LEU A 54 -1.85 1.90 -7.42
C LEU A 54 -0.90 2.53 -8.43
N GLN A 55 0.41 2.40 -8.23
CA GLN A 55 1.43 2.86 -9.19
C GLN A 55 1.24 2.23 -10.57
N ARG A 56 0.95 0.92 -10.63
CA ARG A 56 0.70 0.24 -11.90
C ARG A 56 -0.56 0.74 -12.60
N VAL A 57 -1.65 0.95 -11.85
CA VAL A 57 -2.91 1.46 -12.42
C VAL A 57 -2.75 2.91 -12.89
N LEU A 58 -2.07 3.73 -12.09
CA LEU A 58 -1.77 5.11 -12.44
C LEU A 58 -0.98 5.20 -13.74
N GLY A 59 0.12 4.44 -13.87
CA GLY A 59 0.92 4.45 -15.10
C GLY A 59 0.13 4.08 -16.36
N LYS A 60 -0.79 3.12 -16.28
CA LYS A 60 -1.69 2.78 -17.40
C LYS A 60 -2.62 3.93 -17.76
N LYS A 61 -3.21 4.57 -16.75
CA LYS A 61 -4.15 5.69 -16.94
C LYS A 61 -3.46 6.95 -17.43
N THR A 62 -2.21 7.18 -17.03
CA THR A 62 -1.37 8.27 -17.56
C THR A 62 -1.14 8.08 -19.05
N LEU A 63 -0.70 6.89 -19.47
CA LEU A 63 -0.48 6.61 -20.89
C LEU A 63 -1.77 6.72 -21.72
N GLU A 64 -2.88 6.16 -21.24
CA GLU A 64 -4.18 6.32 -21.90
C GLU A 64 -4.58 7.79 -22.03
N ASN A 65 -4.32 8.62 -21.01
CA ASN A 65 -4.63 10.05 -21.05
C ASN A 65 -3.76 10.81 -22.05
N GLU A 66 -2.48 10.48 -22.15
CA GLU A 66 -1.55 11.06 -23.14
C GLU A 66 -2.01 10.77 -24.57
N ILE A 67 -2.33 9.51 -24.88
CA ILE A 67 -2.84 9.11 -26.21
C ILE A 67 -4.15 9.86 -26.54
N LEU A 68 -5.05 10.00 -25.56
CA LEU A 68 -6.30 10.72 -25.77
C LEU A 68 -6.07 12.22 -25.99
N LYS A 69 -5.12 12.83 -25.28
CA LYS A 69 -4.74 14.23 -25.50
C LYS A 69 -4.17 14.43 -26.91
N GLU A 70 -3.25 13.56 -27.34
CA GLU A 70 -2.71 13.59 -28.71
C GLU A 70 -3.80 13.43 -29.77
N ALA A 71 -4.74 12.51 -29.56
CA ALA A 71 -5.87 12.31 -30.48
C ALA A 71 -6.77 13.54 -30.57
N VAL A 72 -7.01 14.23 -29.44
CA VAL A 72 -7.78 15.48 -29.40
C VAL A 72 -7.03 16.60 -30.13
N GLU A 73 -5.73 16.76 -29.89
CA GLU A 73 -4.89 17.74 -30.60
C GLU A 73 -4.91 17.51 -32.11
N TYR A 74 -4.71 16.26 -32.54
CA TYR A 74 -4.77 15.88 -33.95
C TYR A 74 -6.14 16.16 -34.57
N ALA A 75 -7.23 15.81 -33.88
CA ALA A 75 -8.58 16.07 -34.36
C ALA A 75 -8.88 17.58 -34.46
N ALA A 76 -8.34 18.38 -33.54
CA ALA A 76 -8.46 19.85 -33.58
C ALA A 76 -7.68 20.45 -34.75
N GLU A 77 -6.47 19.97 -35.03
CA GLU A 77 -5.68 20.39 -36.21
C GLU A 77 -6.39 20.07 -37.52
N LYS A 78 -7.00 18.86 -37.62
CA LYS A 78 -7.76 18.43 -38.79
C LYS A 78 -9.17 19.04 -38.88
N LYS A 79 -9.57 19.86 -37.90
CA LYS A 79 -10.92 20.45 -37.78
C LYS A 79 -12.04 19.39 -37.77
N TRP A 80 -11.74 18.18 -37.31
CA TRP A 80 -12.71 17.10 -37.17
C TRP A 80 -13.61 17.29 -35.96
N ILE A 81 -13.13 18.03 -34.97
CA ILE A 81 -13.91 18.49 -33.82
C ILE A 81 -13.94 20.02 -33.84
N ALA A 82 -15.10 20.61 -33.52
CA ALA A 82 -15.14 22.02 -33.17
C ALA A 82 -14.23 22.22 -31.96
N ARG A 83 -13.43 23.30 -31.91
CA ARG A 83 -12.64 23.65 -30.73
C ARG A 83 -13.62 23.90 -29.57
N SER A 84 -13.95 22.86 -28.83
CA SER A 84 -14.53 22.99 -27.50
C SER A 84 -13.48 23.73 -26.66
N PRO A 85 -13.86 24.70 -25.81
CA PRO A 85 -12.93 25.35 -24.91
C PRO A 85 -12.56 24.37 -23.79
N LEU A 86 -11.81 23.32 -24.15
CA LEU A 86 -11.25 22.39 -23.19
C LEU A 86 -9.92 22.99 -22.75
N LEU A 87 -10.01 23.69 -21.62
CA LEU A 87 -8.93 24.12 -20.74
C LEU A 87 -7.85 24.92 -21.46
N ASP A 88 -7.80 26.22 -21.15
CA ASP A 88 -6.61 27.04 -21.41
C ASP A 88 -5.39 26.22 -20.99
N GLY A 89 -4.49 25.97 -21.94
CA GLY A 89 -3.33 25.12 -21.72
C GLY A 89 -2.70 25.50 -20.38
N ASP A 90 -2.58 24.52 -19.48
CA ASP A 90 -1.92 24.70 -18.20
C ASP A 90 -0.63 25.47 -18.47
N GLY A 91 -0.61 26.71 -17.98
CA GLY A 91 0.30 27.74 -18.44
C GLY A 91 1.75 27.47 -18.07
N GLN A 92 2.60 28.34 -18.63
CA GLN A 92 3.79 28.91 -18.03
C GLN A 92 4.18 28.43 -16.62
#